data_AF-A0ABD1CR36-F1
#
_entry.id   AF-A0ABD1CR36-F1
#
_cell.length_a   1.000
_cell.length_b   1.000
_cell.length_c   1.000
_cell.angle_alpha   90.00
_cell.angle_beta   90.00
_cell.angle_gamma   90.00
#
_symmetry.space_group_name_H-M   'P 1'
#
loop_
_entity.id
_entity.type
_entity.pdbx_description
1 polymer ?
#
loop_
_entity_poly.entity_id
_entity_poly.type
_entity_poly.pdbx_seq_one_letter_code
_entity_poly.pdbx_strand_id
1 'polypeptide(L)'
;MKLIIILAFLATLCVGFNSVEAQQCGKHEVYLQCGPSCPPTCDSPSPSGPNCPMVCKAGCHCKPKYIRNAKGECVKPGKCSTGFFAQQRQQCFGTHEIYLLCGPSCPPTCDSPSPKVDNCPANCNAGCFCEPKYLRNDKGKCVKPKNCEKLTFKSVFKKLG
;
A
#
# COMPACT_ATOMS: atom_id res chain seq x y z
N MET A 1 -19.71 -36.22 -51.71
CA MET A 1 -20.76 -35.90 -50.71
C MET A 1 -20.27 -36.19 -49.28
N LYS A 2 -19.85 -37.41 -48.96
CA LYS A 2 -19.29 -37.79 -47.63
C LYS A 2 -18.09 -36.93 -47.18
N LEU A 3 -17.17 -36.57 -48.08
CA LEU A 3 -16.01 -35.70 -47.77
C LEU A 3 -16.40 -34.25 -47.41
N ILE A 4 -17.43 -33.71 -48.07
CA ILE A 4 -17.88 -32.31 -47.88
C ILE A 4 -18.59 -32.18 -46.52
N ILE A 5 -19.32 -33.22 -46.11
CA ILE A 5 -20.00 -33.28 -44.81
C ILE A 5 -18.98 -33.35 -43.66
N ILE A 6 -17.87 -34.09 -43.83
CA ILE A 6 -16.80 -34.18 -42.81
C ILE A 6 -16.09 -32.84 -42.62
N LEU A 7 -15.83 -32.09 -43.70
CA LEU A 7 -15.21 -30.75 -43.62
C LEU A 7 -16.13 -29.72 -42.95
N ALA A 8 -17.45 -29.81 -43.17
CA ALA A 8 -18.42 -28.95 -42.52
C ALA A 8 -18.54 -29.22 -41.00
N PHE A 9 -18.46 -30.50 -40.58
CA PHE A 9 -18.50 -30.89 -39.17
C PHE A 9 -17.23 -30.49 -38.38
N LEU A 10 -16.07 -30.54 -39.02
CA LEU A 10 -14.81 -30.09 -38.40
C LEU A 10 -14.78 -28.57 -38.19
N ALA A 11 -15.36 -27.79 -39.12
CA ALA A 11 -15.50 -26.35 -38.97
C ALA A 11 -16.43 -25.96 -37.80
N THR A 12 -17.48 -26.75 -37.55
CA THR A 12 -18.42 -26.50 -36.43
C THR A 12 -17.86 -26.86 -35.05
N LEU A 13 -16.83 -27.70 -34.96
CA LEU A 13 -16.15 -27.98 -33.69
C LEU A 13 -15.16 -26.87 -33.28
N CYS A 14 -14.90 -25.88 -34.15
CA CYS A 14 -14.05 -24.72 -33.84
C CYS A 14 -14.82 -23.52 -33.29
N VAL A 15 -16.15 -23.52 -33.31
CA VAL A 15 -17.00 -22.45 -32.77
C VAL A 15 -17.59 -22.89 -31.44
N GLY A 16 -16.93 -22.53 -30.33
CA GLY A 16 -17.58 -22.65 -29.02
C GLY A 16 -16.71 -22.84 -27.79
N PHE A 17 -15.48 -22.33 -27.74
CA PHE A 17 -14.90 -21.96 -26.45
C PHE A 17 -15.17 -20.46 -26.24
N ASN A 18 -16.30 -20.15 -25.60
CA ASN A 18 -16.44 -18.87 -24.92
C ASN A 18 -15.42 -18.91 -23.78
N SER A 19 -14.21 -18.39 -24.01
CA SER A 19 -13.29 -18.11 -22.93
C SER A 19 -14.01 -17.16 -21.99
N VAL A 20 -14.41 -17.66 -20.80
CA VAL A 20 -14.73 -16.77 -19.69
C VAL A 20 -13.44 -16.01 -19.44
N GLU A 21 -13.36 -14.79 -19.97
CA GLU A 21 -12.26 -13.88 -19.71
C GLU A 21 -12.34 -13.59 -18.21
N ALA A 22 -11.53 -14.33 -17.45
CA ALA A 22 -11.36 -14.05 -16.03
C ALA A 22 -11.03 -12.57 -15.95
N GLN A 23 -11.91 -11.78 -15.32
CA GLN A 23 -11.79 -10.33 -15.30
C GLN A 23 -10.49 -9.97 -14.57
N GLN A 24 -9.43 -9.84 -15.36
CA GLN A 24 -8.06 -9.83 -14.86
C GLN A 24 -7.79 -8.42 -14.37
N CYS A 25 -7.80 -8.24 -13.05
CA CYS A 25 -7.46 -6.96 -12.47
C CYS A 25 -5.99 -6.60 -12.74
N GLY A 26 -5.71 -5.29 -12.77
CA GLY A 26 -4.40 -4.77 -13.06
C GLY A 26 -3.36 -5.06 -11.97
N LYS A 27 -2.16 -4.52 -12.19
CA LYS A 27 -1.06 -4.66 -11.23
C LYS A 27 -1.45 -4.05 -9.88
N HIS A 28 -1.26 -4.82 -8.81
CA HIS A 28 -1.62 -4.45 -7.43
C HIS A 28 -3.13 -4.24 -7.19
N GLU A 29 -3.97 -4.80 -8.06
CA GLU A 29 -5.42 -4.85 -7.86
C GLU A 29 -5.89 -6.27 -7.51
N VAL A 30 -7.09 -6.35 -6.95
CA VAL A 30 -7.81 -7.59 -6.65
C VAL A 30 -9.28 -7.39 -7.00
N TYR A 31 -9.89 -8.41 -7.62
CA TYR A 31 -11.32 -8.37 -7.88
C TYR A 31 -12.06 -8.64 -6.58
N LEU A 32 -12.93 -7.73 -6.18
CA LEU A 32 -13.84 -7.91 -5.05
C LEU A 32 -15.27 -7.90 -5.58
N GLN A 33 -16.08 -8.89 -5.20
CA GLN A 33 -17.53 -8.88 -5.42
C GLN A 33 -18.20 -7.74 -4.64
N CYS A 34 -17.57 -7.32 -3.54
CA CYS A 34 -18.06 -6.27 -2.67
C CYS A 34 -16.85 -5.52 -2.11
N GLY A 35 -16.45 -4.43 -2.78
CA GLY A 35 -15.39 -3.52 -2.31
C GLY A 35 -15.93 -2.15 -1.91
N PRO A 36 -15.10 -1.29 -1.30
CA PRO A 36 -15.53 0.03 -0.84
C PRO A 36 -16.04 0.90 -1.99
N SER A 37 -17.15 1.63 -1.77
CA SER A 37 -17.69 2.56 -2.78
C SER A 37 -16.80 3.77 -3.07
N CYS A 38 -16.02 4.18 -2.06
CA CYS A 38 -15.02 5.23 -2.18
C CYS A 38 -13.68 4.63 -1.74
N PRO A 39 -12.97 3.96 -2.65
CA PRO A 39 -11.63 3.50 -2.35
C PRO A 39 -10.71 4.70 -2.10
N PRO A 40 -9.69 4.56 -1.24
CA PRO A 40 -8.71 5.60 -0.98
C PRO A 40 -7.89 5.93 -2.24
N THR A 41 -7.64 7.23 -2.46
CA THR A 41 -6.88 7.74 -3.61
C THR A 41 -5.71 8.63 -3.16
N CYS A 42 -4.85 9.01 -4.10
CA CYS A 42 -3.77 9.98 -3.83
C CYS A 42 -4.30 11.35 -3.35
N ASP A 43 -5.47 11.74 -3.81
CA ASP A 43 -6.11 13.03 -3.51
C ASP A 43 -7.02 12.95 -2.28
N SER A 44 -7.66 11.80 -2.05
CA SER A 44 -8.54 11.53 -0.91
C SER A 44 -8.15 10.21 -0.23
N PRO A 45 -7.17 10.22 0.68
CA PRO A 45 -6.68 9.03 1.38
C PRO A 45 -7.68 8.34 2.31
N SER A 46 -8.57 9.14 2.92
CA SER A 46 -9.51 8.72 3.95
C SER A 46 -10.89 9.23 3.57
N PRO A 47 -11.44 8.74 2.45
CA PRO A 47 -12.73 9.20 1.96
C PRO A 47 -13.80 8.84 2.99
N SER A 48 -14.50 9.85 3.48
CA SER A 48 -15.52 9.74 4.52
C SER A 48 -16.56 10.84 4.34
N GLY A 49 -17.70 10.72 5.05
CA GLY A 49 -18.78 11.71 5.01
C GLY A 49 -19.94 11.33 4.08
N PRO A 50 -20.90 12.24 3.88
CA PRO A 50 -22.18 11.95 3.21
C PRO A 50 -22.02 11.51 1.74
N ASN A 51 -20.91 11.90 1.10
CA ASN A 51 -20.59 11.50 -0.28
C ASN A 51 -19.95 10.11 -0.37
N CYS A 52 -19.76 9.42 0.77
CA CYS A 52 -19.27 8.06 0.80
C CYS A 52 -20.26 7.08 1.42
N PRO A 53 -21.25 6.62 0.64
CA PRO A 53 -22.27 5.70 1.15
C PRO A 53 -21.67 4.35 1.52
N MET A 54 -22.19 3.73 2.58
CA MET A 54 -21.86 2.36 3.02
C MET A 54 -22.50 1.28 2.12
N VAL A 55 -22.43 1.48 0.82
CA VAL A 55 -22.76 0.46 -0.18
C VAL A 55 -21.46 -0.08 -0.75
N CYS A 56 -21.43 -1.33 -1.21
CA CYS A 56 -20.23 -1.88 -1.84
C CYS A 56 -20.37 -1.93 -3.36
N LYS A 57 -19.22 -1.85 -4.05
CA LYS A 57 -19.12 -1.94 -5.51
C LYS A 57 -18.26 -3.13 -5.90
N ALA A 58 -18.81 -3.99 -6.75
CA ALA A 58 -18.04 -5.05 -7.38
C ALA A 58 -17.03 -4.46 -8.37
N GLY A 59 -15.85 -5.07 -8.49
CA GLY A 59 -14.84 -4.68 -9.47
C GLY A 59 -13.41 -4.83 -8.97
N CYS A 60 -12.47 -4.22 -9.69
CA CYS A 60 -11.05 -4.22 -9.33
C CYS A 60 -10.73 -3.12 -8.34
N HIS A 61 -10.23 -3.52 -7.16
CA HIS A 61 -9.86 -2.63 -6.06
C HIS A 61 -8.37 -2.75 -5.78
N CYS A 62 -7.75 -1.68 -5.26
CA CYS A 62 -6.35 -1.76 -4.85
C CYS A 62 -6.16 -2.76 -3.71
N LYS A 63 -5.11 -3.58 -3.80
CA LYS A 63 -4.71 -4.47 -2.71
C LYS A 63 -4.45 -3.65 -1.43
N PRO A 64 -4.55 -4.26 -0.23
CA PRO A 64 -4.18 -3.59 1.01
C PRO A 64 -2.81 -2.91 0.92
N LYS A 65 -2.71 -1.67 1.43
CA LYS A 65 -1.52 -0.79 1.40
C LYS A 65 -1.22 -0.13 0.03
N TYR A 66 -2.07 -0.32 -0.98
CA TYR A 66 -2.03 0.42 -2.24
C TYR A 66 -3.22 1.37 -2.33
N ILE A 67 -3.02 2.48 -3.04
CA ILE A 67 -4.03 3.50 -3.28
C ILE A 67 -4.03 3.90 -4.75
N ARG A 68 -5.18 4.34 -5.26
CA ARG A 68 -5.31 4.68 -6.67
C ARG A 68 -4.77 6.08 -6.95
N ASN A 69 -3.87 6.22 -7.92
CA ASN A 69 -3.37 7.51 -8.38
C ASN A 69 -4.29 8.13 -9.46
N ALA A 70 -3.99 9.35 -9.88
CA ALA A 70 -4.75 10.06 -10.93
C ALA A 70 -4.70 9.38 -12.31
N LYS A 71 -3.74 8.48 -12.55
CA LYS A 71 -3.65 7.66 -13.77
C LYS A 71 -4.49 6.38 -13.68
N GLY A 72 -5.18 6.16 -12.57
CA GLY A 72 -5.95 4.95 -12.31
C GLY A 72 -5.13 3.76 -11.82
N GLU A 73 -3.84 3.93 -11.52
CA GLU A 73 -2.96 2.82 -11.10
C GLU A 73 -2.93 2.68 -9.57
N CYS A 74 -2.88 1.44 -9.07
CA CYS A 74 -2.68 1.16 -7.64
C CYS A 74 -1.19 1.24 -7.29
N VAL A 75 -0.83 2.30 -6.58
CA VAL A 75 0.55 2.60 -6.18
C VAL A 75 0.67 2.65 -4.66
N LYS A 76 1.90 2.58 -4.15
CA LYS A 76 2.15 2.88 -2.73
C LYS A 76 1.88 4.36 -2.47
N PRO A 77 1.37 4.78 -1.30
CA PRO A 77 1.10 6.19 -1.01
C PRO A 77 2.29 7.13 -1.26
N GLY A 78 3.51 6.68 -0.92
CA GLY A 78 4.75 7.43 -1.21
C GLY A 78 5.10 7.58 -2.69
N LYS A 79 4.29 7.08 -3.61
CA LYS A 79 4.42 7.26 -5.08
C LYS A 79 3.33 8.17 -5.66
N CYS A 80 2.52 8.81 -4.83
CA CYS A 80 1.59 9.85 -5.27
C CYS A 80 2.34 11.11 -5.67
N SER A 81 2.37 11.42 -6.96
CA SER A 81 3.06 12.59 -7.51
C SER A 81 2.31 13.91 -7.25
N THR A 82 0.99 13.84 -7.07
CA THR A 82 0.07 14.95 -6.84
C THR A 82 -0.97 14.56 -5.78
N GLY A 83 -1.71 15.53 -5.25
CA GLY A 83 -2.78 15.29 -4.27
C GLY A 83 -2.38 15.44 -2.80
N PHE A 84 -3.28 15.05 -1.90
CA PHE A 84 -3.10 15.16 -0.46
C PHE A 84 -1.83 14.48 0.04
N PHE A 85 -1.49 13.29 -0.47
CA PHE A 85 -0.21 12.63 -0.11
C PHE A 85 1.01 13.35 -0.68
N ALA A 86 0.92 14.00 -1.85
CA ALA A 86 2.01 14.80 -2.37
C ALA A 86 2.21 16.10 -1.58
N GLN A 87 1.12 16.74 -1.14
CA GLN A 87 1.15 17.88 -0.21
C GLN A 87 1.66 17.45 1.17
N GLN A 88 1.25 16.31 1.72
CA GLN A 88 1.73 15.84 3.02
C GLN A 88 3.18 15.33 3.00
N ARG A 89 3.72 14.92 1.84
CA ARG A 89 5.18 14.77 1.70
C ARG A 89 5.92 16.10 1.90
N GLN A 90 5.26 17.24 1.75
CA GLN A 90 5.83 18.54 2.14
C GLN A 90 5.84 18.74 3.67
N GLN A 91 5.19 17.89 4.47
CA GLN A 91 5.26 17.94 5.94
C GLN A 91 6.39 17.08 6.51
N CYS A 92 6.83 16.05 5.79
CA CYS A 92 7.99 15.25 6.18
C CYS A 92 9.24 15.78 5.47
N PHE A 93 10.05 16.54 6.20
CA PHE A 93 11.29 17.11 5.67
C PHE A 93 12.48 16.15 5.79
N GLY A 94 12.32 15.03 6.51
CA GLY A 94 13.37 14.05 6.71
C GLY A 94 13.58 13.15 5.49
N THR A 95 14.85 12.88 5.17
CA THR A 95 15.20 11.87 4.16
C THR A 95 14.70 10.49 4.57
N HIS A 96 14.11 9.74 3.63
CA HIS A 96 13.51 8.42 3.87
C HIS A 96 12.36 8.44 4.88
N GLU A 97 11.66 9.55 4.99
CA GLU A 97 10.38 9.63 5.68
C GLU A 97 9.22 9.48 4.69
N ILE A 98 8.15 8.86 5.18
CA ILE A 98 6.87 8.76 4.52
C ILE A 98 5.79 9.18 5.51
N TYR A 99 4.91 10.08 5.06
CA TYR A 99 3.72 10.41 5.84
C TYR A 99 2.71 9.25 5.74
N LEU A 100 2.29 8.71 6.88
CA LEU A 100 1.21 7.74 6.96
C LEU A 100 0.10 8.34 7.82
N LEU A 101 -1.15 8.22 7.36
CA LEU A 101 -2.34 8.57 8.17
C LEU A 101 -2.59 7.56 9.30
N CYS A 102 -2.10 6.35 9.11
CA CYS A 102 -2.21 5.25 10.05
C CYS A 102 -0.89 4.47 9.98
N GLY A 103 0.11 4.96 10.70
CA GLY A 103 1.41 4.32 10.82
C GLY A 103 1.48 3.36 12.01
N PRO A 104 2.53 2.52 12.08
CA PRO A 104 2.71 1.60 13.19
C PRO A 104 2.81 2.35 14.53
N SER A 105 2.10 1.87 15.57
CA SER A 105 2.19 2.45 16.93
C SER A 105 3.54 2.26 17.60
N CYS A 106 4.30 1.23 17.21
CA CYS A 106 5.73 1.11 17.50
C CYS A 106 6.52 1.14 16.20
N PRO A 107 6.91 2.34 15.71
CA PRO A 107 7.81 2.43 14.58
C PRO A 107 9.17 1.82 14.93
N PRO A 108 9.83 1.11 13.99
CA PRO A 108 11.15 0.54 14.25
C PRO A 108 12.21 1.64 14.39
N THR A 109 13.07 1.51 15.40
CA THR A 109 14.13 2.47 15.71
C THR A 109 15.49 1.78 15.76
N CYS A 110 16.58 2.53 15.86
CA CYS A 110 17.90 1.94 16.05
C CYS A 110 18.02 1.20 17.41
N ASP A 111 17.31 1.66 18.44
CA ASP A 111 17.30 1.02 19.77
C ASP A 111 16.39 -0.22 19.79
N SER A 112 15.33 -0.23 18.97
CA SER A 112 14.44 -1.37 18.80
C SER A 112 14.13 -1.60 17.31
N PRO A 113 15.01 -2.32 16.59
CA PRO A 113 14.85 -2.55 15.14
C PRO A 113 13.65 -3.43 14.78
N SER A 114 13.26 -4.32 15.70
CA SER A 114 12.19 -5.30 15.54
C SER A 114 11.26 -5.25 16.75
N PRO A 115 10.42 -4.20 16.88
CA PRO A 115 9.51 -4.07 18.01
C PRO A 115 8.52 -5.24 18.03
N LYS A 116 8.33 -5.84 19.21
CA LYS A 116 7.36 -6.92 19.41
C LYS A 116 5.95 -6.35 19.33
N VAL A 117 5.19 -6.75 18.31
CA VAL A 117 3.85 -6.22 18.01
C VAL A 117 2.88 -6.41 19.17
N ASP A 118 3.03 -7.48 19.96
CA ASP A 118 2.18 -7.78 21.11
C ASP A 118 2.23 -6.70 22.20
N ASN A 119 3.31 -5.91 22.27
CA ASN A 119 3.49 -4.82 23.23
C ASN A 119 3.11 -3.45 22.64
N CYS A 120 2.55 -3.42 21.43
CA CYS A 120 2.21 -2.18 20.75
C CYS A 120 0.71 -1.91 20.86
N PRO A 121 0.32 -0.65 21.13
CA PRO A 121 -1.08 -0.26 21.07
C PRO A 121 -1.72 -0.62 19.72
N ALA A 122 -2.96 -1.12 19.76
CA ALA A 122 -3.69 -1.57 18.57
C ALA A 122 -4.16 -0.42 17.66
N ASN A 123 -4.16 0.81 18.17
CA ASN A 123 -4.39 2.01 17.35
C ASN A 123 -3.20 2.26 16.41
N CYS A 124 -3.35 3.22 15.52
CA CYS A 124 -2.27 3.76 14.69
C CYS A 124 -2.29 5.28 14.78
N ASN A 125 -1.15 5.90 14.54
CA ASN A 125 -1.02 7.36 14.60
C ASN A 125 -0.69 7.91 13.21
N ALA A 126 -1.23 9.09 12.91
CA ALA A 126 -0.84 9.84 11.72
C ALA A 126 0.51 10.55 11.95
N GLY A 127 1.37 10.61 10.94
CA GLY A 127 2.65 11.31 11.05
C GLY A 127 3.72 10.83 10.07
N CYS A 128 4.95 11.30 10.27
CA CYS A 128 6.12 10.91 9.48
C CYS A 128 6.80 9.67 10.06
N PHE A 129 6.84 8.61 9.26
CA PHE A 129 7.45 7.32 9.62
C PHE A 129 8.62 7.03 8.68
N CYS A 130 9.57 6.20 9.13
CA CYS A 130 10.65 5.77 8.24
C CYS A 130 10.11 4.83 7.15
N GLU A 131 10.61 5.00 5.93
CA GLU A 131 10.34 4.08 4.83
C GLU A 131 10.70 2.63 5.21
N PRO A 132 10.07 1.61 4.60
CA PRO A 132 10.47 0.23 4.85
C PRO A 132 11.97 0.02 4.67
N LYS A 133 12.60 -0.68 5.62
CA LYS A 133 14.05 -0.94 5.73
C LYS A 133 14.89 0.21 6.30
N TYR A 134 14.28 1.30 6.73
CA TYR A 134 14.93 2.36 7.49
C TYR A 134 14.48 2.34 8.95
N LEU A 135 15.40 2.70 9.84
CA LEU A 135 15.19 2.79 11.29
C LEU A 135 15.37 4.25 11.71
N ARG A 136 14.54 4.74 12.64
CA ARG A 136 14.73 6.08 13.21
C ARG A 136 15.84 6.04 14.25
N ASN A 137 16.88 6.87 14.07
CA ASN A 137 17.93 7.03 15.08
C ASN A 137 17.54 8.05 16.16
N ASP A 138 18.41 8.21 17.16
CA ASP A 138 18.27 9.16 18.27
C ASP A 138 18.26 10.63 17.83
N LYS A 139 18.88 10.95 16.69
CA LYS A 139 18.84 12.26 16.03
C LYS A 139 17.57 12.49 15.20
N GLY A 140 16.61 11.57 15.26
CA GLY A 140 15.35 11.65 14.52
C GLY A 140 15.47 11.38 13.02
N LYS A 141 16.61 10.91 12.50
CA LYS A 141 16.83 10.61 11.08
C LYS A 141 16.52 9.15 10.76
N CYS A 142 15.91 8.91 9.60
CA CYS A 142 15.71 7.57 9.06
C CYS A 142 16.98 7.09 8.36
N VAL A 143 17.61 6.06 8.92
CA VAL A 143 18.89 5.51 8.46
C VAL A 143 18.78 4.01 8.19
N LYS A 144 19.67 3.47 7.35
CA LYS A 144 19.76 2.01 7.18
C LYS A 144 20.23 1.38 8.49
N PRO A 145 19.84 0.14 8.82
CA PRO A 145 20.26 -0.55 10.05
C PRO A 145 21.77 -0.54 10.29
N LYS A 146 22.57 -0.72 9.23
CA LYS A 146 24.04 -0.66 9.29
C LYS A 146 24.62 0.71 9.70
N ASN A 147 23.82 1.78 9.58
CA ASN A 147 24.17 3.15 9.91
C ASN A 147 23.55 3.59 11.25
N CYS A 148 22.91 2.67 11.99
CA CYS A 148 22.62 2.93 13.39
C CYS A 148 23.97 3.03 14.12
N GLU A 149 24.21 4.17 14.77
CA GLU A 149 25.34 4.31 15.67
C GLU A 149 25.20 3.19 16.72
N LYS A 150 26.18 2.30 16.79
CA LYS A 150 26.16 1.25 17.81
C LYS A 150 26.10 1.94 19.16
N LEU A 151 25.17 1.51 20.01
CA LEU A 151 25.15 1.90 21.41
C LEU A 151 26.48 1.49 22.03
N THR A 152 27.44 2.40 22.03
CA THR A 152 28.69 2.25 22.78
C THR A 152 28.37 2.42 24.27
N PHE A 153 29.18 1.83 25.14
CA PHE A 153 29.02 1.95 26.60
C PHE A 153 28.86 3.43 27.04
N LYS A 154 29.52 4.38 26.36
CA LYS A 154 29.39 5.83 26.58
C LYS A 154 27.98 6.39 26.29
N SER A 155 27.30 5.90 25.27
CA SER A 155 25.95 6.36 24.90
C SER A 155 24.84 5.86 25.83
N VAL A 156 25.07 4.76 26.57
CA VAL A 156 24.11 4.22 27.55
C VAL A 156 24.02 5.11 28.78
N PHE A 157 25.15 5.51 29.36
CA PHE A 157 25.18 6.36 30.56
C PHE A 157 24.64 7.77 30.31
N LYS A 158 24.74 8.30 29.09
CA LYS A 158 24.19 9.62 28.73
C LYS A 158 22.65 9.66 28.71
N LYS A 159 21.97 8.52 28.54
CA LYS A 159 20.50 8.43 28.59
C LYS A 159 19.95 8.19 30.01
N LEU A 160 20.82 7.90 30.99
CA LEU A 160 20.45 7.58 32.38
C LEU A 160 20.79 8.71 33.37
N GLY A 161 21.25 9.87 32.88
CA GLY A 161 21.59 11.04 33.67
C GLY A 161 20.69 12.23 33.34
#